data_AF-A0A521KCX4-F1
#
_entry.id   AF-A0A521KCX4-F1
#
_cell.length_a   1.000
_cell.length_b   1.000
_cell.length_c   1.000
_cell.angle_alpha   90.00
_cell.angle_beta   90.00
_cell.angle_gamma   90.00
#
_symmetry.space_group_name_H-M   'P 1'
#
loop_
_entity.id
_entity.type
_entity.pdbx_description
1 polymer ?
#
loop_
_entity_poly.entity_id
_entity_poly.type
_entity_poly.pdbx_seq_one_letter_code
_entity_poly.pdbx_strand_id
1 'polypeptide(L)'
;MPDLSLAQAFDTLRRGSRVYVHGGAATPTALLQTLTDYVRQRPGLGEIETVSLHLEGPAPHVAPDLAGRIRHNALFIGANVRKAVQEGRADFTPVFLSDIPSLFRDGPLTLDMALIQVAPPDAHGNCSLGVSVDVARTAAESAQCVVALVNSRMPRTLGES
;
A
#
# COMPACT_ATOMS: atom_id res chain seq x y z
N MET A 1 19.62 -2.45 11.21
CA MET A 1 18.69 -3.49 10.73
C MET A 1 19.29 -4.07 9.46
N PRO A 2 19.22 -5.38 9.18
CA PRO A 2 19.71 -5.90 7.91
C PRO A 2 18.86 -5.32 6.76
N ASP A 3 19.50 -4.70 5.78
CA ASP A 3 18.84 -4.28 4.54
C ASP A 3 18.40 -5.55 3.79
N LEU A 4 17.11 -5.88 3.90
CA LEU A 4 16.48 -6.87 3.04
C LEU A 4 16.42 -6.31 1.61
N SER A 5 16.67 -7.16 0.62
CA SER A 5 16.40 -6.78 -0.76
C SER A 5 14.91 -6.47 -0.92
N LEU A 6 14.57 -5.53 -1.81
CA LEU A 6 13.18 -5.13 -2.05
C LEU A 6 12.28 -6.33 -2.40
N ALA A 7 12.83 -7.37 -3.05
CA ALA A 7 12.08 -8.58 -3.38
C ALA A 7 11.79 -9.46 -2.16
N GLN A 8 12.74 -9.60 -1.22
CA GLN A 8 12.55 -10.40 0.00
C GLN A 8 11.48 -9.80 0.92
N ALA A 9 11.21 -8.50 0.81
CA ALA A 9 10.14 -7.85 1.55
C ALA A 9 8.74 -8.43 1.25
N PHE A 10 8.60 -9.18 0.14
CA PHE A 10 7.34 -9.77 -0.30
C PHE A 10 7.25 -11.29 -0.11
N ASP A 11 8.23 -11.91 0.58
CA ASP A 11 8.26 -13.37 0.79
C ASP A 11 7.08 -13.88 1.63
N THR A 12 6.45 -13.02 2.42
CA THR A 12 5.25 -13.34 3.21
C THR A 12 3.94 -13.26 2.43
N LEU A 13 3.97 -12.76 1.19
CA LEU A 13 2.78 -12.71 0.35
C LEU A 13 2.33 -14.12 -0.07
N ARG A 14 1.04 -14.35 0.08
CA ARG A 14 0.33 -15.55 -0.36
C ARG A 14 -0.81 -15.19 -1.31
N ARG A 15 -1.33 -16.17 -2.06
CA ARG A 15 -2.55 -15.97 -2.87
C ARG A 15 -3.67 -15.43 -1.97
N GLY A 16 -4.41 -14.44 -2.46
CA GLY A 16 -5.49 -13.80 -1.70
C GLY A 16 -5.05 -12.74 -0.70
N SER A 17 -3.75 -12.39 -0.64
CA SER A 17 -3.28 -11.37 0.32
C SER A 17 -3.86 -10.00 0.00
N ARG A 18 -4.25 -9.27 1.05
CA ARG A 18 -4.61 -7.85 0.96
C ARG A 18 -3.46 -6.95 1.37
N VAL A 19 -3.08 -6.04 0.49
CA VAL A 19 -1.94 -5.14 0.64
C VAL A 19 -2.41 -3.69 0.64
N TYR A 20 -2.25 -2.99 1.76
CA TYR A 20 -2.43 -1.55 1.81
C TYR A 20 -1.27 -0.83 1.12
N VAL A 21 -1.59 0.22 0.36
CA VAL A 21 -0.59 1.11 -0.25
C VAL A 21 -0.81 2.52 0.29
N HIS A 22 0.22 3.08 0.93
CA HIS A 22 0.19 4.43 1.48
C HIS A 22 -0.13 5.47 0.39
N GLY A 23 -1.06 6.38 0.70
CA GLY A 23 -1.65 7.31 -0.25
C GLY A 23 -0.94 8.67 -0.39
N GLY A 24 -1.46 9.47 -1.31
CA GLY A 24 -1.04 10.85 -1.55
C GLY A 24 0.43 10.97 -1.95
N ALA A 25 1.10 12.01 -1.47
CA ALA A 25 2.52 12.24 -1.74
C ALA A 25 3.44 11.20 -1.06
N ALA A 26 2.90 10.34 -0.19
CA ALA A 26 3.64 9.26 0.46
C ALA A 26 3.58 7.93 -0.33
N THR A 27 2.96 7.88 -1.51
CA THR A 27 2.95 6.67 -2.36
C THR A 27 4.35 6.06 -2.46
N PRO A 28 4.56 4.81 -1.98
CA PRO A 28 5.87 4.18 -2.00
C PRO A 28 6.10 3.55 -3.38
N THR A 29 6.30 4.38 -4.41
CA THR A 29 6.36 3.95 -5.83
C THR A 29 7.34 2.81 -6.07
N ALA A 30 8.52 2.82 -5.42
CA ALA A 30 9.51 1.76 -5.54
C ALA A 30 9.01 0.42 -4.98
N LEU A 31 8.29 0.43 -3.85
CA LEU A 31 7.68 -0.78 -3.29
C LEU A 31 6.51 -1.26 -4.16
N LEU A 32 5.68 -0.35 -4.66
CA LEU A 32 4.55 -0.70 -5.52
C LEU A 32 5.01 -1.31 -6.85
N GLN A 33 6.08 -0.77 -7.45
CA GLN A 33 6.73 -1.36 -8.62
C GLN A 33 7.31 -2.74 -8.29
N THR A 34 8.01 -2.87 -7.17
CA THR A 34 8.60 -4.16 -6.79
C THR A 34 7.52 -5.22 -6.52
N LEU A 35 6.42 -4.87 -5.84
CA LEU A 35 5.26 -5.75 -5.66
C LEU A 35 4.73 -6.24 -7.01
N THR A 36 4.54 -5.31 -7.93
CA THR A 36 4.04 -5.59 -9.29
C THR A 36 4.93 -6.59 -10.00
N ASP A 37 6.25 -6.37 -9.99
CA ASP A 37 7.21 -7.25 -10.65
C ASP A 37 7.35 -8.60 -9.92
N TYR A 38 7.27 -8.59 -8.59
CA TYR A 38 7.27 -9.79 -7.77
C TYR A 38 6.10 -10.72 -8.11
N VAL A 39 4.88 -10.16 -8.27
CA VAL A 39 3.73 -10.91 -8.76
C VAL A 39 3.97 -11.37 -10.19
N ARG A 40 4.40 -10.51 -11.13
CA ARG A 40 4.65 -10.91 -12.53
C ARG A 40 5.54 -12.15 -12.64
N GLN A 41 6.62 -12.19 -11.88
CA GLN A 41 7.63 -13.26 -11.90
C GLN A 41 7.15 -14.59 -11.27
N ARG A 42 6.00 -14.60 -10.57
CA ARG A 42 5.51 -15.78 -9.82
C ARG A 42 4.12 -16.19 -10.28
N PRO A 43 3.97 -16.98 -11.36
CA PRO A 43 2.67 -17.35 -11.92
C PRO A 43 1.67 -17.96 -10.93
N GLY A 44 2.15 -18.66 -9.88
CA GLY A 44 1.31 -19.22 -8.82
C GLY A 44 0.73 -18.19 -7.85
N LEU A 45 1.34 -17.01 -7.75
CA LEU A 45 0.90 -15.90 -6.92
C LEU A 45 -0.10 -15.02 -7.69
N GLY A 46 -1.25 -14.77 -7.09
CA GLY A 46 -2.36 -14.02 -7.69
C GLY A 46 -3.47 -13.77 -6.68
N GLU A 47 -4.61 -13.26 -7.14
CA GLU A 47 -5.71 -12.81 -6.28
C GLU A 47 -5.25 -11.82 -5.20
N ILE A 48 -4.19 -11.05 -5.49
CA ILE A 48 -3.70 -10.03 -4.58
C ILE A 48 -4.66 -8.86 -4.66
N GLU A 49 -5.22 -8.45 -3.53
CA GLU A 49 -5.97 -7.21 -3.43
C GLU A 49 -5.02 -6.09 -3.00
N THR A 50 -4.92 -5.01 -3.76
CA THR A 50 -4.27 -3.79 -3.24
C THR A 50 -5.34 -2.78 -2.86
N VAL A 51 -5.22 -2.16 -1.69
CA VAL A 51 -6.21 -1.19 -1.19
C VAL A 51 -5.53 0.13 -0.86
N SER A 52 -6.10 1.26 -1.28
CA SER A 52 -5.55 2.57 -0.96
C SER A 52 -6.58 3.70 -1.06
N LEU A 53 -6.19 4.85 -0.53
CA LEU A 53 -6.74 6.14 -0.97
C LEU A 53 -6.16 6.52 -2.34
N HIS A 54 -6.30 7.79 -2.73
CA HIS A 54 -5.65 8.32 -3.92
C HIS A 54 -4.13 8.08 -3.86
N LEU A 55 -3.55 7.61 -4.96
CA LEU A 55 -2.11 7.40 -5.13
C LEU A 55 -1.54 8.45 -6.07
N GLU A 56 -0.42 9.07 -5.71
CA GLU A 56 0.40 9.84 -6.64
C GLU A 56 1.37 8.95 -7.44
N GLY A 57 1.69 9.38 -8.67
CA GLY A 57 2.64 8.70 -9.54
C GLY A 57 2.08 7.49 -10.31
N PRO A 58 2.94 6.65 -10.91
CA PRO A 58 2.53 5.48 -11.66
C PRO A 58 1.82 4.44 -10.79
N ALA A 59 0.79 3.79 -11.35
CA ALA A 59 0.06 2.69 -10.72
C ALA A 59 0.29 1.39 -11.53
N PRO A 60 1.50 0.81 -11.50
CA PRO A 60 1.84 -0.35 -12.34
C PRO A 60 1.04 -1.60 -11.99
N HIS A 61 0.53 -1.68 -10.75
CA HIS A 61 -0.28 -2.78 -10.24
C HIS A 61 -1.65 -2.90 -10.91
N VAL A 62 -2.12 -1.85 -11.58
CA VAL A 62 -3.35 -1.87 -12.39
C VAL A 62 -3.07 -1.96 -13.89
N ALA A 63 -1.89 -2.44 -14.30
CA ALA A 63 -1.61 -2.69 -15.70
C ALA A 63 -2.52 -3.82 -16.28
N PRO A 64 -2.92 -3.77 -17.56
CA PRO A 64 -3.83 -4.78 -18.14
C PRO A 64 -3.33 -6.23 -18.03
N ASP A 65 -2.02 -6.46 -18.07
CA ASP A 65 -1.39 -7.78 -17.94
C ASP A 65 -1.51 -8.39 -16.53
N LEU A 66 -1.87 -7.58 -15.53
CA LEU A 66 -2.11 -8.02 -14.16
C LEU A 66 -3.59 -8.24 -13.83
N ALA A 67 -4.49 -8.05 -14.80
CA ALA A 67 -5.91 -8.33 -14.60
C ALA A 67 -6.12 -9.78 -14.13
N GLY A 68 -6.88 -9.96 -13.04
CA GLY A 68 -7.11 -11.26 -12.40
C GLY A 68 -5.96 -11.76 -11.49
N ARG A 69 -4.82 -11.08 -11.47
CA ARG A 69 -3.68 -11.39 -10.58
C ARG A 69 -3.54 -10.38 -9.46
N ILE A 70 -3.65 -9.09 -9.79
CA ILE A 70 -3.80 -8.01 -8.83
C ILE A 70 -5.12 -7.31 -9.13
N ARG A 71 -5.95 -7.13 -8.10
CA ARG A 71 -7.19 -6.37 -8.18
C ARG A 71 -7.10 -5.22 -7.20
N HIS A 72 -7.12 -3.99 -7.72
CA HIS A 72 -7.02 -2.81 -6.87
C HIS A 72 -8.41 -2.39 -6.38
N ASN A 73 -8.58 -2.25 -5.08
CA ASN A 73 -9.76 -1.68 -4.44
C ASN A 73 -9.46 -0.24 -4.01
N ALA A 74 -9.90 0.73 -4.83
CA ALA A 74 -9.74 2.13 -4.51
C ALA A 74 -10.80 2.56 -3.48
N LEU A 75 -10.37 3.03 -2.31
CA LEU A 75 -11.24 3.73 -1.35
C LEU A 75 -11.36 5.22 -1.71
N PHE A 76 -10.45 5.71 -2.57
CA PHE A 76 -10.56 7.00 -3.25
C PHE A 76 -9.84 6.91 -4.60
N ILE A 77 -10.53 7.22 -5.71
CA ILE A 77 -9.97 7.03 -7.07
C ILE A 77 -9.05 8.19 -7.47
N GLY A 78 -7.77 7.88 -7.71
CA GLY A 78 -6.81 8.76 -8.40
C GLY A 78 -6.90 8.72 -9.93
N ALA A 79 -6.33 9.72 -10.61
CA ALA A 79 -6.33 9.77 -12.08
C ALA A 79 -5.64 8.57 -12.73
N ASN A 80 -4.54 8.11 -12.12
CA ASN A 80 -3.74 6.95 -12.52
C ASN A 80 -4.50 5.61 -12.48
N VAL A 81 -5.55 5.49 -11.67
CA VAL A 81 -6.33 4.25 -11.51
C VAL A 81 -7.73 4.33 -12.13
N ARG A 82 -8.25 5.55 -12.39
CA ARG A 82 -9.60 5.78 -12.90
C ARG A 82 -9.97 4.95 -14.13
N LYS A 83 -9.06 4.84 -15.10
CA LYS A 83 -9.29 4.05 -16.32
C LYS A 83 -9.44 2.56 -16.01
N ALA A 84 -8.65 2.02 -15.08
CA ALA A 84 -8.75 0.62 -14.69
C ALA A 84 -10.08 0.29 -14.01
N VAL A 85 -10.62 1.22 -13.22
CA VAL A 85 -11.97 1.09 -12.63
C VAL A 85 -13.04 1.12 -13.72
N GLN A 86 -12.96 2.08 -14.66
CA GLN A 86 -13.92 2.17 -15.79
C GLN A 86 -13.92 0.93 -16.68
N GLU A 87 -12.78 0.26 -16.82
CA GLU A 87 -12.62 -0.97 -17.59
C GLU A 87 -12.93 -2.25 -16.78
N GLY A 88 -13.34 -2.15 -15.51
CA GLY A 88 -13.67 -3.29 -14.64
C GLY A 88 -12.48 -4.10 -14.12
N ARG A 89 -11.25 -3.63 -14.35
CA ARG A 89 -10.00 -4.28 -13.91
C ARG A 89 -9.66 -3.95 -12.45
N ALA A 90 -10.23 -2.88 -11.91
CA ALA A 90 -10.13 -2.44 -10.52
C ALA A 90 -11.54 -2.13 -9.96
N ASP A 91 -11.64 -2.09 -8.63
CA ASP A 91 -12.85 -1.76 -7.88
C ASP A 91 -12.79 -0.35 -7.28
N PHE A 92 -13.96 0.18 -6.98
CA PHE A 92 -14.13 1.35 -6.14
C PHE A 92 -15.11 1.02 -5.01
N THR A 93 -14.68 1.21 -3.77
CA THR A 93 -15.53 1.06 -2.59
C THR A 93 -15.87 2.44 -2.04
N PRO A 94 -17.13 2.91 -2.16
CA PRO A 94 -17.56 4.16 -1.55
C PRO A 94 -17.54 4.02 -0.02
N VAL A 95 -16.78 4.88 0.65
CA VAL A 95 -16.65 4.87 2.11
C VAL A 95 -16.27 6.27 2.60
N PHE A 96 -16.71 6.65 3.81
CA PHE A 96 -16.22 7.85 4.46
C PHE A 96 -14.78 7.64 4.96
N LEU A 97 -13.91 8.64 4.73
CA LEU A 97 -12.52 8.58 5.17
C LEU A 97 -12.36 8.26 6.67
N SER A 98 -13.27 8.78 7.50
CA SER A 98 -13.31 8.53 8.94
C SER A 98 -13.60 7.09 9.34
N ASP A 99 -14.26 6.32 8.47
CA ASP A 99 -14.73 4.96 8.77
C ASP A 99 -13.69 3.90 8.36
N ILE A 100 -12.80 4.24 7.43
CA ILE A 100 -11.74 3.36 6.92
C ILE A 100 -10.88 2.75 8.04
N PRO A 101 -10.43 3.50 9.08
CA PRO A 101 -9.67 2.90 10.18
C PRO A 101 -10.39 1.71 10.85
N SER A 102 -11.72 1.79 11.03
CA SER A 102 -12.49 0.69 11.61
C SER A 102 -12.62 -0.49 10.66
N LEU A 103 -12.61 -0.26 9.34
CA LEU A 103 -12.59 -1.34 8.35
C LEU A 103 -11.29 -2.16 8.38
N PHE A 104 -10.16 -1.53 8.71
CA PHE A 104 -8.87 -2.19 8.81
C PHE A 104 -8.66 -2.93 10.14
N ARG A 105 -9.06 -2.33 11.27
CA ARG A 105 -8.86 -2.93 12.60
C ARG A 105 -9.75 -4.15 12.83
N ASP A 106 -11.05 -3.98 12.69
CA ASP A 106 -12.05 -4.96 13.13
C ASP A 106 -13.10 -5.27 12.04
N GLY A 107 -12.90 -4.72 10.84
CA GLY A 107 -13.84 -4.81 9.74
C GLY A 107 -13.41 -5.77 8.62
N PRO A 108 -14.10 -5.71 7.47
CA PRO A 108 -13.90 -6.66 6.37
C PRO A 108 -12.59 -6.45 5.59
N LEU A 109 -11.87 -5.33 5.82
CA LEU A 109 -10.65 -4.97 5.11
C LEU A 109 -9.38 -5.33 5.90
N THR A 110 -9.36 -6.50 6.54
CA THR A 110 -8.14 -7.02 7.22
C THR A 110 -6.94 -7.03 6.27
N LEU A 111 -5.79 -6.55 6.75
CA LEU A 111 -4.59 -6.33 5.94
C LEU A 111 -3.51 -7.38 6.27
N ASP A 112 -3.00 -8.04 5.23
CA ASP A 112 -1.85 -8.94 5.37
C ASP A 112 -0.53 -8.17 5.32
N MET A 113 -0.51 -7.08 4.55
CA MET A 113 0.68 -6.25 4.38
C MET A 113 0.33 -4.78 4.24
N ALA A 114 1.17 -3.90 4.78
CA ALA A 114 1.11 -2.46 4.53
C ALA A 114 2.43 -1.98 3.91
N LEU A 115 2.35 -1.34 2.74
CA LEU A 115 3.46 -0.65 2.10
C LEU A 115 3.40 0.82 2.48
N ILE A 116 4.36 1.28 3.28
CA ILE A 116 4.41 2.65 3.77
C ILE A 116 5.71 3.33 3.38
N GLN A 117 5.70 4.67 3.40
CA GLN A 117 6.90 5.49 3.23
C GLN A 117 7.08 6.35 4.47
N VAL A 118 8.30 6.39 5.00
CA VAL A 118 8.59 7.07 6.27
C VAL A 118 9.88 7.87 6.22
N ALA A 119 9.99 8.87 7.09
CA ALA A 119 11.23 9.53 7.41
C ALA A 119 12.19 8.57 8.15
N PRO A 120 13.52 8.78 8.07
CA PRO A 120 14.49 7.95 8.78
C PRO A 120 14.24 7.93 10.29
N PRO A 121 14.56 6.82 10.98
CA PRO A 121 14.40 6.72 12.43
C PRO A 121 15.22 7.80 13.15
N ASP A 122 14.67 8.32 14.25
CA ASP A 122 15.41 9.22 15.15
C ASP A 122 16.32 8.44 16.11
N ALA A 123 16.92 9.16 17.07
CA ALA A 123 17.78 8.57 18.09
C ALA A 123 17.09 7.53 18.99
N HIS A 124 15.75 7.50 19.02
CA HIS A 124 14.94 6.55 19.77
C HIS A 124 14.41 5.40 18.90
N GLY A 125 14.73 5.40 17.60
CA GLY A 125 14.27 4.39 16.64
C GLY A 125 12.90 4.69 16.04
N ASN A 126 12.29 5.85 16.31
CA ASN A 126 10.98 6.18 15.78
C ASN A 126 11.09 6.77 14.37
N CYS A 127 10.40 6.16 13.41
CA CYS A 127 10.17 6.76 12.09
C CYS A 127 9.00 7.76 12.15
N SER A 128 8.72 8.45 11.04
CA SER A 128 7.55 9.32 10.90
C SER A 128 6.89 9.08 9.56
N LEU A 129 5.57 8.87 9.53
CA LEU A 129 4.73 8.79 8.32
C LEU A 129 4.77 10.07 7.46
N GLY A 130 5.10 11.21 8.06
CA GLY A 130 5.42 12.43 7.33
C GLY A 130 4.19 13.09 6.72
N VAL A 131 4.16 13.22 5.39
CA VAL A 131 3.17 14.04 4.68
C VAL A 131 1.75 13.43 4.63
N SER A 132 1.59 12.18 5.03
CA SER A 132 0.31 11.46 4.97
C SER A 132 0.22 10.53 6.18
N VAL A 133 -0.60 10.89 7.16
CA VAL A 133 -0.90 10.03 8.32
C VAL A 133 -2.22 9.29 8.07
N ASP A 134 -3.27 10.07 7.77
CA ASP A 134 -4.63 9.64 7.40
C ASP A 134 -5.04 8.26 7.97
N VAL A 135 -5.21 7.28 7.10
CA VAL A 135 -5.52 5.89 7.44
C VAL A 135 -4.25 5.03 7.45
N ALA A 136 -3.12 5.55 6.96
CA ALA A 136 -1.84 4.86 6.90
C ALA A 136 -1.34 4.42 8.26
N ARG A 137 -1.53 5.23 9.31
CA ARG A 137 -1.21 4.84 10.68
C ARG A 137 -1.96 3.57 11.09
N THR A 138 -3.29 3.59 10.97
CA THR A 138 -4.10 2.43 11.34
C THR A 138 -3.80 1.23 10.45
N ALA A 139 -3.51 1.44 9.16
CA ALA A 139 -3.11 0.36 8.27
C ALA A 139 -1.78 -0.29 8.72
N ALA A 140 -0.78 0.51 9.12
CA ALA A 140 0.48 0.01 9.64
C ALA A 140 0.32 -0.71 10.99
N GLU A 141 -0.56 -0.22 11.87
CA GLU A 141 -0.86 -0.86 13.16
C GLU A 141 -1.66 -2.16 13.02
N SER A 142 -2.50 -2.27 11.98
CA SER A 142 -3.41 -3.42 11.78
C SER A 142 -2.84 -4.51 10.87
N ALA A 143 -1.86 -4.19 10.01
CA ALA A 143 -1.30 -5.15 9.07
C ALA A 143 -0.43 -6.19 9.76
N GLN A 144 -0.50 -7.45 9.29
CA GLN A 144 0.35 -8.52 9.81
C GLN A 144 1.84 -8.29 9.51
N CYS A 145 2.14 -7.60 8.40
CA CYS A 145 3.50 -7.25 7.99
C CYS A 145 3.55 -5.81 7.50
N VAL A 146 4.55 -5.03 7.93
CA VAL A 146 4.78 -3.67 7.46
C VAL A 146 6.09 -3.63 6.70
N VAL A 147 6.04 -3.15 5.45
CA VAL A 147 7.21 -2.88 4.62
C VAL A 147 7.34 -1.37 4.46
N ALA A 148 8.39 -0.81 5.05
CA ALA A 148 8.62 0.63 5.06
C ALA A 148 9.74 1.01 4.08
N LEU A 149 9.43 1.92 3.15
CA LEU A 149 10.43 2.64 2.37
C LEU A 149 10.95 3.83 3.19
N VAL A 150 12.18 3.74 3.66
CA VAL A 150 12.84 4.84 4.37
C VAL A 150 13.34 5.86 3.36
N ASN A 151 12.78 7.07 3.39
CA ASN A 151 13.13 8.17 2.50
C ASN A 151 13.66 9.35 3.32
N SER A 152 14.95 9.71 3.15
CA SER A 152 15.58 10.85 3.83
C SER A 152 14.98 12.22 3.44
N ARG A 153 14.17 12.28 2.38
CA ARG A 153 13.43 13.47 1.96
C ARG A 153 12.00 13.52 2.52
N MET A 154 11.50 12.43 3.12
CA MET A 154 10.22 12.47 3.82
C MET A 154 10.39 13.36 5.06
N PRO A 155 9.60 14.44 5.23
CA PRO A 155 9.69 15.27 6.41
C PRO A 155 9.25 14.49 7.65
N ARG A 156 9.87 14.79 8.78
CA ARG A 156 9.38 14.35 10.08
C ARG A 156 8.29 15.30 10.54
N THR A 157 7.04 14.86 10.51
CA THR A 157 5.91 15.63 11.02
C THR A 157 5.71 15.34 12.52
N LEU A 158 5.04 16.26 13.21
CA LEU A 158 4.64 16.06 14.61
C LEU A 158 3.22 15.48 14.65
N GLY A 159 2.79 15.08 15.85
CA GLY A 159 1.49 14.48 16.09
C GLY A 159 1.57 12.97 16.07
N GLU A 160 0.47 12.34 15.67
CA GLU A 160 0.32 10.89 15.65
C GLU A 160 0.93 10.27 14.38
N SER A 161 2.23 10.47 14.16
CA SER A 161 2.97 10.13 12.93
C SER A 161 4.14 9.19 13.16
#